data_AF-A0A662I4P6-F1
#
_entry.id   AF-A0A662I4P6-F1
#
_cell.length_a   1.000
_cell.length_b   1.000
_cell.length_c   1.000
_cell.angle_alpha   90.00
_cell.angle_beta   90.00
_cell.angle_gamma   90.00
#
_symmetry.space_group_name_H-M   'P 1'
#
loop_
_entity.id
_entity.type
_entity.pdbx_description
1 polymer ?
#
loop_
_entity_poly.entity_id
_entity_poly.type
_entity_poly.pdbx_seq_one_letter_code
_entity_poly.pdbx_strand_id
1 'polypeptide(L)'
;MEKMYKISPLRHALKRSWKRVEKAYEGVISSSDEDKPYAIIDFIEYISEYAEILAKLITAKKGEDPEEYEKYLSSLHDPEYKKILALAKIRKVLYRGYKVSEGGVLIERDNSISDLALSIKEDKYIITSSEVTIFYKMLLDIKNKIYK
;
A
#
# COMPACT_ATOMS: atom_id res chain seq x y z
N MET A 1 -13.73 -29.62 -4.18
CA MET A 1 -14.02 -28.60 -5.21
C MET A 1 -13.35 -27.32 -4.78
N GLU A 2 -12.24 -26.94 -5.41
CA GLU A 2 -11.67 -25.60 -5.23
C GLU A 2 -12.71 -24.58 -5.70
N LYS A 3 -13.09 -23.63 -4.83
CA LYS A 3 -13.90 -22.50 -5.24
C LYS A 3 -13.05 -21.65 -6.18
N MET A 4 -13.30 -21.71 -7.48
CA MET A 4 -12.69 -20.79 -8.44
C MET A 4 -13.31 -19.40 -8.26
N TYR A 5 -12.66 -18.55 -7.48
CA TYR A 5 -13.02 -17.14 -7.35
C TYR A 5 -12.84 -16.40 -8.68
N LYS A 6 -13.72 -15.43 -8.98
CA LYS A 6 -13.64 -14.65 -10.22
C LYS A 6 -12.41 -13.74 -10.19
N ILE A 7 -11.34 -14.17 -10.85
CA ILE A 7 -10.06 -13.43 -10.97
C ILE A 7 -10.17 -12.19 -11.87
N SER A 8 -11.02 -12.24 -12.91
CA SER A 8 -11.10 -11.18 -13.92
C SER A 8 -11.45 -9.79 -13.35
N PRO A 9 -12.47 -9.63 -12.47
CA PRO A 9 -12.77 -8.35 -11.83
C PRO A 9 -11.57 -7.75 -11.07
N LEU A 10 -10.83 -8.56 -10.31
CA LEU A 10 -9.66 -8.11 -9.54
C LEU A 10 -8.53 -7.63 -10.46
N ARG A 11 -8.28 -8.34 -11.58
CA ARG A 11 -7.29 -7.88 -12.58
C ARG A 11 -7.66 -6.53 -13.19
N HIS A 12 -8.95 -6.31 -13.49
CA HIS A 12 -9.42 -5.03 -14.02
C HIS A 12 -9.31 -3.91 -12.98
N ALA A 13 -9.65 -4.20 -11.73
CA ALA A 13 -9.50 -3.26 -10.61
C ALA A 13 -8.03 -2.85 -10.40
N LEU A 14 -7.08 -3.79 -10.48
CA LEU A 14 -5.65 -3.48 -10.41
C LEU A 14 -5.19 -2.53 -11.52
N LYS A 15 -5.60 -2.81 -12.77
CA LYS A 15 -5.22 -1.96 -13.90
C LYS A 15 -5.71 -0.52 -13.74
N ARG A 16 -6.92 -0.33 -13.20
CA ARG A 16 -7.48 1.02 -12.96
C ARG A 16 -6.85 1.71 -11.76
N SER A 17 -6.68 1.00 -10.65
CA SER A 17 -6.09 1.56 -9.43
C SER A 17 -4.63 1.95 -9.63
N TRP A 18 -3.85 1.21 -10.43
CA TRP A 18 -2.46 1.56 -10.72
C TRP A 18 -2.32 2.95 -11.36
N LYS A 19 -3.23 3.33 -12.27
CA LYS A 19 -3.20 4.68 -12.88
C LYS A 19 -3.39 5.80 -11.84
N ARG A 20 -4.18 5.54 -10.79
CA ARG A 20 -4.37 6.50 -9.69
C ARG A 20 -3.12 6.58 -8.82
N VAL A 21 -2.46 5.45 -8.58
CA VAL A 21 -1.16 5.40 -7.90
C VAL A 21 -0.11 6.21 -8.67
N GLU A 22 0.01 6.01 -9.98
CA GLU A 22 0.95 6.75 -10.83
C GLU A 22 0.71 8.26 -10.74
N LYS A 23 -0.54 8.69 -10.91
CA LYS A 23 -0.91 10.11 -10.81
C LYS A 23 -0.65 10.69 -9.42
N ALA A 24 -0.93 9.95 -8.36
CA ALA A 24 -0.70 10.42 -6.99
C ALA A 24 0.80 10.50 -6.66
N TYR A 25 1.59 9.55 -7.17
CA TYR A 25 3.05 9.58 -7.06
C TYR A 25 3.63 10.82 -7.77
N GLU A 26 3.21 11.08 -9.01
CA GLU A 26 3.58 12.30 -9.74
C GLU A 26 3.17 13.57 -9.00
N GLY A 27 1.98 13.56 -8.37
CA GLY A 27 1.53 14.61 -7.47
C GLY A 27 2.54 14.90 -6.37
N VAL A 28 2.95 13.89 -5.59
CA VAL A 28 3.92 14.06 -4.50
C VAL A 28 5.26 14.64 -4.97
N ILE A 29 5.76 14.21 -6.13
CA ILE A 29 7.06 14.65 -6.66
C ILE A 29 7.00 16.10 -7.19
N SER A 30 5.83 16.53 -7.69
CA SER A 30 5.65 17.85 -8.28
C SER A 30 5.09 18.90 -7.30
N SER A 31 4.56 18.48 -6.15
CA SER A 31 4.04 19.39 -5.13
C SER A 31 5.11 20.29 -4.52
N SER A 32 4.69 21.51 -4.20
CA SER A 32 5.44 22.42 -3.32
C SER A 32 5.67 21.78 -1.94
N ASP A 33 6.65 22.25 -1.19
CA ASP A 33 6.91 21.71 0.15
C ASP A 33 5.74 21.90 1.12
N GLU A 34 4.94 22.96 0.94
CA GLU A 34 3.74 23.24 1.73
C GLU A 34 2.61 22.25 1.42
N ASP A 35 2.45 21.85 0.16
CA ASP A 35 1.38 20.96 -0.30
C ASP A 35 1.75 19.46 -0.22
N LYS A 36 3.04 19.14 -0.13
CA LYS A 36 3.56 17.77 -0.10
C LYS A 36 2.84 16.84 0.88
N PRO A 37 2.57 17.23 2.14
CA PRO A 37 1.88 16.35 3.09
C PRO A 37 0.51 15.89 2.60
N TYR A 38 -0.25 16.76 1.92
CA TYR A 38 -1.56 16.42 1.37
C TYR A 38 -1.45 15.50 0.16
N ALA A 39 -0.48 15.74 -0.72
CA ALA A 39 -0.19 14.83 -1.81
C ALA A 39 0.26 13.44 -1.30
N ILE A 40 1.01 13.38 -0.19
CA ILE A 40 1.42 12.12 0.45
C ILE A 40 0.20 11.36 0.99
N ILE A 41 -0.76 12.05 1.60
CA ILE A 41 -2.02 11.45 2.05
C ILE A 41 -2.76 10.81 0.87
N ASP A 42 -2.95 11.53 -0.23
CA ASP A 42 -3.59 11.00 -1.44
C ASP A 42 -2.83 9.80 -1.99
N PHE A 43 -1.50 9.85 -2.02
CA PHE A 43 -0.68 8.71 -2.44
C PHE A 43 -0.91 7.49 -1.54
N ILE A 44 -0.93 7.67 -0.21
CA ILE A 44 -1.17 6.60 0.76
C ILE A 44 -2.54 5.94 0.51
N GLU A 45 -3.57 6.72 0.22
CA GLU A 45 -4.91 6.21 -0.10
C GLU A 45 -4.87 5.27 -1.31
N TYR A 46 -4.29 5.72 -2.43
CA TYR A 46 -4.31 4.94 -3.65
C TYR A 46 -3.35 3.75 -3.63
N ILE A 47 -2.17 3.91 -3.03
CA ILE A 47 -1.17 2.82 -2.95
C ILE A 47 -1.67 1.68 -2.06
N SER A 48 -2.36 2.01 -0.97
CA SER A 48 -2.94 1.03 -0.05
C SER A 48 -4.14 0.31 -0.66
N GLU A 49 -5.01 1.01 -1.39
CA GLU A 49 -6.10 0.39 -2.15
C GLU A 49 -5.55 -0.58 -3.20
N TYR A 50 -4.51 -0.18 -3.95
CA TYR A 50 -3.85 -1.06 -4.91
C TYR A 50 -3.29 -2.31 -4.23
N ALA A 51 -2.59 -2.14 -3.10
CA ALA A 51 -2.02 -3.24 -2.33
C ALA A 51 -3.09 -4.21 -1.80
N GLU A 52 -4.24 -3.69 -1.36
CA GLU A 52 -5.38 -4.53 -0.94
C GLU A 52 -5.93 -5.35 -2.11
N ILE A 53 -6.24 -4.71 -3.25
CA ILE A 53 -6.76 -5.43 -4.43
C ILE A 53 -5.74 -6.51 -4.86
N LEU A 54 -4.45 -6.20 -4.75
CA LEU A 54 -3.38 -7.14 -5.07
C LEU A 54 -3.37 -8.33 -4.09
N ALA A 55 -3.47 -8.08 -2.78
CA ALA A 55 -3.57 -9.12 -1.78
C ALA A 55 -4.79 -10.02 -2.01
N LYS A 56 -5.94 -9.43 -2.34
CA LYS A 56 -7.17 -10.15 -2.73
C LYS A 56 -6.95 -11.02 -3.95
N LEU A 57 -6.25 -10.53 -4.97
CA LEU A 57 -5.91 -11.31 -6.17
C LEU A 57 -4.99 -12.49 -5.84
N ILE A 58 -3.96 -12.28 -5.03
CA ILE A 58 -3.03 -13.34 -4.61
C ILE A 58 -3.78 -14.45 -3.88
N THR A 59 -4.64 -14.07 -2.94
CA THR A 59 -5.49 -14.97 -2.15
C THR A 59 -6.44 -15.75 -3.07
N ALA A 60 -7.16 -15.06 -3.97
CA ALA A 60 -8.05 -15.68 -4.95
C ALA A 60 -7.34 -16.70 -5.86
N LYS A 61 -6.11 -16.39 -6.32
CA LYS A 61 -5.29 -17.28 -7.16
C LYS A 61 -4.87 -18.55 -6.44
N LYS A 62 -4.94 -18.57 -5.12
CA LYS A 62 -4.59 -19.71 -4.27
C LYS A 62 -5.82 -20.51 -3.83
N GLY A 63 -7.01 -20.18 -4.33
CA GLY A 63 -8.26 -20.88 -4.01
C GLY A 63 -8.88 -20.45 -2.68
N GLU A 64 -8.33 -19.42 -2.04
CA GLU A 64 -8.79 -18.88 -0.77
C GLU A 64 -9.76 -17.72 -0.97
N ASP A 65 -10.63 -17.46 0.02
CA ASP A 65 -11.57 -16.34 -0.03
C ASP A 65 -10.80 -15.00 -0.12
N PRO A 66 -10.99 -14.19 -1.18
CA PRO A 66 -10.31 -12.91 -1.32
C PRO A 66 -10.51 -11.97 -0.13
N GLU A 67 -11.65 -12.02 0.55
CA GLU A 67 -11.89 -11.15 1.72
C GLU A 67 -11.13 -11.62 2.97
N GLU A 68 -10.64 -12.88 2.99
CA GLU A 68 -9.73 -13.39 4.02
C GLU A 68 -8.24 -13.10 3.73
N TYR A 69 -7.92 -12.20 2.79
CA TYR A 69 -6.54 -11.93 2.38
C TYR A 69 -5.61 -11.60 3.55
N GLU A 70 -6.09 -10.90 4.59
CA GLU A 70 -5.23 -10.56 5.73
C GLU A 70 -4.78 -11.82 6.48
N LYS A 71 -5.69 -12.75 6.72
CA LYS A 71 -5.41 -14.03 7.39
C LYS A 71 -4.49 -14.87 6.54
N TYR A 72 -4.79 -14.97 5.23
CA TYR A 72 -3.98 -15.73 4.29
C TYR A 72 -2.55 -15.19 4.22
N LEU A 73 -2.36 -13.90 3.89
CA LEU A 73 -1.03 -13.31 3.75
C LEU A 73 -0.24 -13.32 5.07
N SER A 74 -0.91 -13.17 6.22
CA SER A 74 -0.24 -13.21 7.54
C SER A 74 0.33 -14.60 7.86
N SER A 75 -0.23 -15.68 7.31
CA SER A 75 0.29 -17.04 7.49
C SER A 75 1.51 -17.36 6.63
N LEU A 76 1.86 -16.49 5.68
CA LEU A 76 2.96 -16.71 4.75
C LEU A 76 4.26 -16.08 5.30
N HIS A 77 5.38 -16.79 5.10
CA HIS A 77 6.69 -16.32 5.55
C HIS A 77 7.43 -15.44 4.53
N ASP A 78 6.87 -15.27 3.33
CA ASP A 78 7.48 -14.47 2.27
C ASP A 78 7.51 -12.97 2.65
N PRO A 79 8.69 -12.33 2.68
CA PRO A 79 8.81 -10.89 2.97
C PRO A 79 8.01 -9.99 2.02
N GLU A 80 7.80 -10.40 0.76
CA GLU A 80 7.03 -9.63 -0.22
C GLU A 80 5.55 -9.57 0.16
N TYR A 81 4.97 -10.68 0.61
CA TYR A 81 3.57 -10.72 1.07
C TYR A 81 3.35 -9.90 2.34
N LYS A 82 4.32 -9.90 3.25
CA LYS A 82 4.28 -9.03 4.44
C LYS A 82 4.26 -7.55 4.07
N LYS A 83 5.09 -7.13 3.10
CA LYS A 83 5.13 -5.75 2.62
C LYS A 83 3.84 -5.33 1.89
N ILE A 84 3.27 -6.21 1.07
CA ILE A 84 1.97 -5.97 0.43
C ILE A 84 0.89 -5.80 1.51
N LEU A 85 0.86 -6.68 2.50
CA LEU A 85 -0.12 -6.62 3.58
C LEU A 85 0.04 -5.35 4.42
N ALA A 86 1.28 -4.95 4.73
CA ALA A 86 1.57 -3.74 5.47
C ALA A 86 1.12 -2.48 4.69
N LEU A 87 1.36 -2.42 3.38
CA LEU A 87 0.82 -1.34 2.54
C LEU A 87 -0.71 -1.36 2.45
N ALA A 88 -1.35 -2.53 2.42
CA ALA A 88 -2.81 -2.59 2.46
C ALA A 88 -3.39 -2.03 3.78
N LYS A 89 -2.62 -2.12 4.88
CA LYS A 89 -3.02 -1.67 6.22
C LYS A 89 -2.69 -0.22 6.52
N ILE A 90 -1.74 0.40 5.81
CA ILE A 90 -1.24 1.74 6.16
C ILE A 90 -2.35 2.81 6.17
N ARG A 91 -3.33 2.76 5.26
CA ARG A 91 -4.48 3.69 5.30
C ARG A 91 -5.35 3.52 6.55
N LYS A 92 -5.45 2.29 7.08
CA LYS A 92 -6.18 2.04 8.33
C LYS A 92 -5.47 2.69 9.51
N VAL A 93 -4.14 2.75 9.48
CA VAL A 93 -3.33 3.46 10.48
C VAL A 93 -3.48 4.97 10.29
N LEU A 94 -3.38 5.47 9.06
CA LEU A 94 -3.61 6.87 8.70
C LEU A 94 -4.96 7.39 9.21
N TYR A 95 -6.04 6.63 9.02
CA TYR A 95 -7.40 7.00 9.45
C TYR A 95 -7.62 7.02 10.96
N ARG A 96 -6.77 6.38 11.76
CA ARG A 96 -6.83 6.52 13.22
C ARG A 96 -6.37 7.91 13.67
N GLY A 97 -5.60 8.59 12.83
CA GLY A 97 -5.12 9.93 13.06
C GLY A 97 -3.76 10.14 12.41
N TYR A 98 -3.58 11.32 11.84
CA TYR A 98 -2.30 11.79 11.34
C TYR A 98 -2.07 13.25 11.70
N LYS A 99 -0.81 13.67 11.69
CA LYS A 99 -0.40 15.06 11.83
C LYS A 99 0.46 15.45 10.63
N VAL A 100 0.15 16.59 10.02
CA VAL A 100 1.01 17.18 9.00
C VAL A 100 2.27 17.73 9.68
N SER A 101 3.43 17.38 9.13
CA SER A 101 4.74 17.92 9.49
C SER A 101 5.33 18.58 8.25
N GLU A 102 6.31 19.47 8.45
CA GLU A 102 7.13 19.99 7.36
C GLU A 102 7.65 18.84 6.48
N GLY A 103 7.25 18.84 5.21
CA GLY A 103 7.65 17.84 4.21
C GLY A 103 7.11 16.42 4.38
N GLY A 104 6.17 16.14 5.29
CA GLY A 104 5.71 14.77 5.52
C GLY A 104 4.46 14.61 6.39
N VAL A 105 4.08 13.35 6.58
CA VAL A 105 2.90 12.93 7.35
C VAL A 105 3.34 12.05 8.50
N LEU A 106 2.95 12.42 9.72
CA LEU A 106 3.18 11.63 10.92
C LEU A 106 1.95 10.76 11.22
N ILE A 107 2.16 9.47 11.40
CA ILE A 107 1.12 8.51 11.78
C ILE A 107 1.53 7.74 13.04
N GLU A 108 0.54 7.26 13.80
CA GLU A 108 0.79 6.40 14.96
C GLU A 108 1.61 5.17 14.58
N ARG A 109 2.49 4.76 15.49
CA ARG A 109 3.23 3.50 15.32
C ARG A 109 2.27 2.33 15.46
N ASP A 110 2.32 1.42 14.49
CA ASP A 110 1.52 0.21 14.49
C ASP A 110 2.37 -0.98 14.00
N ASN A 111 2.43 -2.04 14.80
CA ASN A 111 3.22 -3.24 14.50
C ASN A 111 2.75 -3.97 13.23
N SER A 112 1.51 -3.77 12.79
CA SER A 112 0.98 -4.36 11.57
C SER A 112 1.55 -3.75 10.29
N ILE A 113 2.27 -2.62 10.39
CA ILE A 113 2.96 -1.98 9.26
C ILE A 113 4.49 -1.91 9.42
N SER A 114 5.06 -2.58 10.43
CA SER A 114 6.49 -2.50 10.74
C SER A 114 7.39 -3.03 9.61
N ASP A 115 6.88 -3.94 8.77
CA ASP A 115 7.61 -4.49 7.61
C ASP A 115 7.89 -3.44 6.51
N LEU A 116 7.28 -2.25 6.58
CA LEU A 116 7.59 -1.13 5.69
C LEU A 116 8.88 -0.39 6.05
N ALA A 117 9.49 -0.70 7.21
CA ALA A 117 10.73 -0.07 7.70
C ALA A 117 10.67 1.48 7.67
N LEU A 118 9.56 2.03 8.18
CA LEU A 118 9.32 3.47 8.23
C LEU A 118 10.29 4.20 9.16
N SER A 119 10.69 5.40 8.76
CA SER A 119 11.43 6.35 9.59
C SER A 119 10.58 6.76 10.81
N ILE A 120 11.24 7.06 11.95
CA ILE A 120 10.56 7.45 13.20
C ILE A 120 10.89 8.91 13.54
N LYS A 121 9.87 9.70 13.88
CA LYS A 121 9.96 11.08 14.39
C LYS A 121 8.92 11.28 15.48
N GLU A 122 9.31 11.81 16.65
CA GLU A 122 8.39 12.06 17.77
C GLU A 122 7.60 10.81 18.23
N ASP A 123 8.26 9.64 18.24
CA ASP A 123 7.63 8.33 18.51
C ASP A 123 6.47 7.97 17.56
N LYS A 124 6.40 8.63 16.41
CA LYS A 124 5.47 8.34 15.31
C LYS A 124 6.26 7.87 14.09
N TYR A 125 5.61 7.16 13.19
CA TYR A 125 6.20 6.95 11.87
C TYR A 125 6.04 8.22 11.04
N ILE A 126 7.09 8.59 10.30
CA ILE A 126 7.04 9.68 9.31
C ILE A 126 7.07 9.11 7.90
N ILE A 127 6.17 9.62 7.07
CA ILE A 127 6.10 9.32 5.65
C ILE A 127 6.44 10.61 4.90
N THR A 128 7.57 10.62 4.23
CA THR A 128 8.03 11.73 3.37
C THR A 128 7.97 11.29 1.90
N SER A 129 8.38 12.17 0.98
CA SER A 129 8.57 11.81 -0.43
C SER A 129 9.54 10.64 -0.62
N SER A 130 10.48 10.42 0.31
CA SER A 130 11.41 9.28 0.31
C SER A 130 10.65 7.97 0.51
N GLU A 131 9.84 7.87 1.57
CA GLU A 131 9.00 6.70 1.83
C GLU A 131 8.00 6.47 0.68
N VAL A 132 7.39 7.52 0.15
CA VAL A 132 6.52 7.43 -1.04
C VAL A 132 7.25 6.78 -2.22
N THR A 133 8.49 7.22 -2.51
CA THR A 133 9.30 6.65 -3.59
C THR A 133 9.63 5.18 -3.35
N ILE A 134 9.93 4.80 -2.10
CA ILE A 134 10.20 3.41 -1.72
C ILE A 134 8.94 2.55 -1.96
N PHE A 135 7.78 3.01 -1.49
CA PHE A 135 6.52 2.29 -1.63
C PHE A 135 6.09 2.12 -3.08
N TYR A 136 6.23 3.19 -3.87
CA TYR A 136 5.91 3.16 -5.29
C TYR A 136 6.80 2.16 -6.06
N LYS A 137 8.12 2.24 -5.90
CA LYS A 137 9.06 1.35 -6.58
C LYS A 137 8.84 -0.11 -6.19
N MET A 138 8.64 -0.37 -4.89
CA MET A 138 8.36 -1.71 -4.39
C MET A 138 7.12 -2.33 -5.06
N LEU A 139 5.99 -1.61 -5.12
CA LEU A 139 4.79 -2.14 -5.76
C LEU A 139 4.89 -2.18 -7.29
N LEU A 140 5.62 -1.27 -7.91
CA LEU A 140 5.89 -1.32 -9.35
C LEU A 140 6.67 -2.60 -9.71
N ASP A 141 7.68 -2.97 -8.92
CA ASP A 141 8.44 -4.20 -9.11
C ASP A 141 7.54 -5.44 -8.98
N ILE A 142 6.73 -5.49 -7.93
CA ILE A 142 5.77 -6.60 -7.70
C ILE A 142 4.75 -6.69 -8.85
N LYS A 143 4.16 -5.56 -9.24
CA LYS A 143 3.25 -5.47 -10.38
C LYS A 143 3.90 -6.03 -11.63
N ASN A 144 5.13 -5.63 -11.93
CA ASN A 144 5.83 -6.08 -13.13
C ASN A 144 6.15 -7.58 -13.08
N LYS A 145 6.39 -8.19 -11.91
CA LYS A 145 6.52 -9.65 -11.77
C LYS A 145 5.22 -10.39 -12.07
N ILE A 146 4.06 -9.81 -11.75
CA ILE A 146 2.74 -10.44 -11.90
C ILE A 146 2.22 -10.43 -13.34
N TYR A 147 2.62 -9.42 -14.12
CA TYR A 147 2.19 -9.23 -15.52
C TYR A 147 3.23 -9.66 -16.56
N LYS A 148 4.40 -10.17 -16.13
CA LYS A 148 5.28 -10.98 -16.98
C LYS A 148 4.68 -12.37 -17.18
#